data_AF-A0A833W827-F1
#
_entry.id   AF-A0A833W827-F1
#
_cell.length_a   1.000
_cell.length_b   1.000
_cell.length_c   1.000
_cell.angle_alpha   90.00
_cell.angle_beta   90.00
_cell.angle_gamma   90.00
#
_symmetry.space_group_name_H-M   'P 1'
#
loop_
_entity.id
_entity.type
_entity.pdbx_description
1 polymer ?
#
loop_
_entity_poly.entity_id
_entity_poly.type
_entity_poly.pdbx_seq_one_letter_code
_entity_poly.pdbx_strand_id
1 'polypeptide(L)'
;MWSALQHAKQTACGFARRHKKLLIVTGVGAACAGGAYYAYRRMLSEAERFTQQIQVQMAEHQRLQLALGSTADESRATVRRFLPRLKTRLYQLLDLESVVQELKTLNKTQKSRRNTLWEDAKLLAFTRYLTALVAFGLWHLLVFAQVSIIGKRVFEKSKRSELSDRQKQREEAEEQAHHAFLTSGLEYFLDEALDKIKAHVEAVVKKNKQLQAWKVSRKAAVTADELNELLQALFLAVLPSPAAVAAAEKQEQSTELHKWREFLIYSDKQKGQDEHVIGLLNDLWDLLESDLFMPALQHSLGFLCGNAFQDLDDVVYGPSKPEPRVVEDTAEPSKKKPAPPLAKLIPCLQAEMNKLLLSSGPDSYAAKYSQGVGEMEAFRNFYEAIFFEQSAQDPYMGSTLI
;
A
#
# COMPACT_ATOMS: atom_id res chain seq x y z
N MET A 1 7.33 -16.47 92.08
CA MET A 1 7.29 -16.29 90.61
C MET A 1 8.62 -16.66 89.93
N TRP A 2 9.78 -16.24 90.45
CA TRP A 2 11.09 -16.55 89.86
C TRP A 2 11.44 -18.05 89.83
N SER A 3 11.06 -18.81 90.88
CA SER A 3 11.27 -20.25 90.97
C SER A 3 10.45 -21.07 89.96
N ALA A 4 9.21 -20.67 89.69
CA ALA A 4 8.36 -21.31 88.67
C ALA A 4 8.90 -21.11 87.25
N LEU A 5 9.48 -19.93 86.98
CA LEU A 5 10.17 -19.61 85.73
C LEU A 5 11.46 -20.44 85.55
N GLN A 6 12.22 -20.64 86.63
CA GLN A 6 13.41 -21.51 86.61
C GLN A 6 13.05 -22.99 86.44
N HIS A 7 11.97 -23.46 87.08
CA HIS A 7 11.50 -24.84 86.94
C HIS A 7 10.95 -25.12 85.54
N ALA A 8 10.22 -24.17 84.95
CA ALA A 8 9.75 -24.24 83.56
C ALA A 8 10.92 -24.21 82.56
N LYS A 9 11.95 -23.40 82.81
CA LYS A 9 13.16 -23.36 81.97
C LYS A 9 13.94 -24.68 82.03
N GLN A 10 14.09 -25.29 83.21
CA GLN A 10 14.78 -26.57 83.36
C GLN A 10 14.00 -27.74 82.73
N THR A 11 12.68 -27.77 82.87
CA THR A 11 11.84 -28.80 82.24
C THR A 11 11.78 -28.63 80.72
N ALA A 12 11.68 -27.41 80.20
CA ALA A 12 11.75 -27.13 78.77
C ALA A 12 13.13 -27.47 78.17
N CYS A 13 14.23 -27.10 78.83
CA CYS A 13 15.58 -27.49 78.41
C CYS A 13 15.81 -29.01 78.50
N GLY A 14 15.27 -29.68 79.51
CA GLY A 14 15.34 -31.13 79.66
C GLY A 14 14.57 -31.86 78.57
N PHE A 15 13.36 -31.39 78.22
CA PHE A 15 12.54 -31.91 77.13
C PHE A 15 13.22 -31.69 75.76
N ALA A 16 13.67 -30.46 75.49
CA ALA A 16 14.40 -30.14 74.27
C ALA A 16 15.68 -30.97 74.11
N ARG A 17 16.40 -31.27 75.21
CA ARG A 17 17.62 -32.09 75.19
C ARG A 17 17.34 -33.58 74.95
N ARG A 18 16.22 -34.13 75.44
CA ARG A 18 15.80 -35.53 75.21
C ARG A 18 15.16 -35.74 73.83
N HIS A 19 14.49 -34.72 73.28
CA HIS A 19 13.79 -34.78 72.00
C HIS A 19 14.51 -34.05 70.84
N LYS A 20 15.82 -33.78 70.95
CA LYS A 20 16.60 -33.06 69.92
C LYS A 20 16.41 -33.63 68.51
N LYS A 21 16.44 -34.97 68.36
CA LYS A 21 16.24 -35.62 67.05
C LYS A 21 14.82 -35.43 66.52
N LEU A 22 13.80 -35.51 67.38
CA LEU A 22 12.40 -35.33 67.00
C LEU A 22 12.15 -33.89 66.53
N LEU A 23 12.64 -32.89 67.27
CA LEU A 23 12.49 -31.47 66.94
C LEU A 23 13.23 -31.08 65.66
N ILE A 24 14.42 -31.65 65.42
CA ILE A 24 15.17 -31.44 64.17
C ILE A 24 14.42 -32.07 62.99
N VAL A 25 13.95 -33.32 63.12
CA VAL A 25 13.24 -34.01 62.02
C VAL A 25 11.90 -33.36 61.71
N THR A 26 11.12 -32.95 62.72
CA THR A 26 9.86 -32.23 62.50
C THR A 26 10.09 -30.81 61.99
N GLY A 27 11.10 -30.10 62.47
CA GLY A 27 11.47 -28.78 61.97
C GLY A 27 11.91 -28.81 60.50
N VAL A 28 12.77 -29.76 60.13
CA VAL A 28 13.22 -29.96 58.74
C VAL A 28 12.05 -30.40 57.84
N GLY A 29 11.22 -31.33 58.30
CA GLY A 29 10.04 -31.77 57.55
C GLY A 29 9.05 -30.63 57.29
N ALA A 30 8.76 -29.80 58.30
CA ALA A 30 7.90 -28.63 58.16
C ALA A 30 8.52 -27.55 57.25
N ALA A 31 9.83 -27.31 57.35
CA ALA A 31 10.53 -26.37 56.49
C ALA A 31 10.53 -26.82 55.02
N CYS A 32 10.78 -28.11 54.76
CA CYS A 32 10.74 -28.67 53.40
C CYS A 32 9.33 -28.65 52.82
N ALA A 33 8.30 -29.04 53.59
CA ALA A 33 6.91 -29.00 53.15
C ALA A 33 6.43 -27.56 52.90
N GLY A 34 6.78 -26.63 53.79
CA GLY A 34 6.50 -25.20 53.61
C GLY A 34 7.21 -24.60 52.40
N GLY A 35 8.48 -24.95 52.19
CA GLY A 35 9.26 -24.53 51.02
C GLY A 35 8.68 -25.08 49.71
N ALA A 36 8.30 -26.35 49.67
CA ALA A 36 7.66 -26.98 48.51
C ALA A 36 6.29 -26.34 48.21
N TYR A 37 5.47 -26.09 49.25
CA TYR A 37 4.18 -25.42 49.09
C TYR A 37 4.34 -23.98 48.59
N TYR A 38 5.31 -23.23 49.13
CA TYR A 38 5.59 -21.87 48.68
C TYR A 38 6.09 -21.84 47.23
N ALA A 39 7.01 -22.74 46.86
CA ALA A 39 7.50 -22.86 45.50
C ALA A 39 6.38 -23.22 44.51
N TYR A 40 5.52 -24.18 44.86
CA TYR A 40 4.35 -24.56 44.07
C TYR A 40 3.38 -23.38 43.87
N ARG A 41 3.04 -22.67 44.96
CA ARG A 41 2.15 -21.51 44.90
C ARG A 41 2.76 -20.36 44.09
N ARG A 42 4.08 -20.19 44.16
CA ARG A 42 4.79 -19.20 43.36
C ARG A 42 4.78 -19.56 41.88
N MET A 43 5.04 -20.81 41.51
CA MET A 43 4.97 -21.26 40.11
C MET A 43 3.56 -21.08 39.53
N LEU A 44 2.51 -21.40 40.28
CA LEU A 44 1.13 -21.13 39.84
C LEU A 44 0.89 -19.64 39.62
N SER A 45 1.31 -18.79 40.56
CA SER A 45 1.14 -17.34 40.41
C SER A 45 1.93 -16.74 39.25
N GLU A 46 3.11 -17.29 38.95
CA GLU A 46 3.91 -16.89 37.78
C GLU A 46 3.28 -17.40 36.48
N ALA A 47 2.75 -18.62 36.47
CA ALA A 47 2.03 -19.17 35.32
C ALA A 47 0.74 -18.38 35.02
N GLU A 48 -0.02 -17.98 36.04
CA GLU A 48 -1.21 -17.13 35.87
C GLU A 48 -0.84 -15.75 35.31
N ARG A 49 0.24 -15.14 35.81
CA ARG A 49 0.74 -13.85 35.29
C ARG A 49 1.21 -13.97 33.85
N PHE A 50 1.94 -15.01 33.51
CA PHE A 50 2.40 -15.25 32.15
C PHE A 50 1.21 -15.47 31.21
N THR A 51 0.21 -16.24 31.65
CA THR A 51 -1.04 -16.43 30.91
C THR A 51 -1.77 -15.11 30.68
N GLN A 52 -1.89 -14.27 31.71
CA GLN A 52 -2.51 -12.96 31.61
C GLN A 52 -1.76 -12.03 30.65
N GLN A 53 -0.42 -12.00 30.72
CA GLN A 53 0.41 -11.21 29.81
C GLN A 53 0.23 -11.64 28.35
N ILE A 54 0.24 -12.96 28.08
CA ILE A 54 -0.02 -13.49 26.76
C ILE A 54 -1.42 -13.11 26.28
N GLN A 55 -2.44 -13.23 27.13
CA GLN A 55 -3.81 -12.86 26.77
C GLN A 55 -3.93 -11.38 26.39
N VAL A 56 -3.27 -10.48 27.13
CA VAL A 56 -3.25 -9.04 26.82
C VAL A 56 -2.55 -8.79 25.48
N GLN A 57 -1.37 -9.36 25.26
CA GLN A 57 -0.63 -9.21 24.00
C GLN A 57 -1.42 -9.76 22.80
N MET A 58 -2.06 -10.92 22.96
CA MET A 58 -2.92 -11.51 21.92
C MET A 58 -4.11 -10.61 21.60
N ALA A 59 -4.77 -10.05 22.62
CA ALA A 59 -5.90 -9.15 22.43
C ALA A 59 -5.48 -7.85 21.72
N GLU A 60 -4.32 -7.28 22.06
CA GLU A 60 -3.78 -6.10 21.38
C GLU A 60 -3.44 -6.39 19.92
N HIS A 61 -2.79 -7.53 19.65
CA HIS A 61 -2.47 -7.95 18.30
C HIS A 61 -3.74 -8.15 17.46
N GLN A 62 -4.76 -8.80 18.00
CA GLN A 62 -6.06 -8.96 17.33
C GLN A 62 -6.71 -7.61 17.02
N ARG A 63 -6.67 -6.67 17.97
CA ARG A 63 -7.21 -5.31 17.78
C ARG A 63 -6.49 -4.58 16.64
N LEU A 64 -5.17 -4.69 16.58
CA LEU A 64 -4.38 -4.11 15.50
C LEU A 64 -4.72 -4.75 14.16
N GLN A 65 -4.79 -6.09 14.07
CA GLN A 65 -5.16 -6.79 12.85
C GLN A 65 -6.54 -6.37 12.32
N LEU A 66 -7.52 -6.18 13.21
CA LEU A 66 -8.84 -5.65 12.84
C LEU A 66 -8.76 -4.19 12.32
N ALA A 67 -7.93 -3.36 12.95
CA ALA A 67 -7.73 -1.98 12.50
C ALA A 67 -7.05 -1.92 11.13
N LEU A 68 -6.02 -2.74 10.89
CA LEU A 68 -5.35 -2.86 9.60
C LEU A 68 -6.30 -3.37 8.52
N GLY A 69 -7.05 -4.44 8.81
CA GLY A 69 -8.02 -5.02 7.88
C GLY A 69 -9.12 -4.03 7.46
N SER A 70 -9.72 -3.35 8.45
CA SER A 70 -10.76 -2.32 8.18
C SER A 70 -10.21 -1.12 7.41
N THR A 71 -8.98 -0.68 7.73
CA THR A 71 -8.28 0.39 7.01
C THR A 71 -8.02 0.01 5.54
N ALA A 72 -7.58 -1.22 5.28
CA ALA A 72 -7.36 -1.71 3.93
C ALA A 72 -8.68 -1.79 3.13
N ASP A 73 -9.77 -2.23 3.76
CA ASP A 73 -11.09 -2.28 3.11
C ASP A 73 -11.64 -0.89 2.79
N GLU A 74 -11.50 0.07 3.70
CA GLU A 74 -11.89 1.46 3.49
C GLU A 74 -11.04 2.11 2.38
N SER A 75 -9.74 1.78 2.33
CA SER A 75 -8.84 2.22 1.26
C SER A 75 -9.31 1.70 -0.11
N ARG A 76 -9.65 0.41 -0.22
CA ARG A 76 -10.19 -0.19 -1.46
C ARG A 76 -11.54 0.42 -1.85
N ALA A 77 -12.41 0.70 -0.88
CA ALA A 77 -13.68 1.38 -1.12
C ALA A 77 -13.46 2.79 -1.66
N THR A 78 -12.53 3.54 -1.05
CA THR A 78 -12.15 4.90 -1.45
C THR A 78 -11.58 4.91 -2.87
N VAL A 79 -10.64 4.02 -3.20
CA VAL A 79 -10.10 3.90 -4.57
C VAL A 79 -11.22 3.74 -5.59
N ARG A 80 -12.15 2.79 -5.35
CA ARG A 80 -13.27 2.53 -6.27
C ARG A 80 -14.21 3.73 -6.39
N ARG A 81 -14.50 4.42 -5.28
CA ARG A 81 -15.43 5.57 -5.25
C ARG A 81 -14.94 6.74 -6.11
N PHE A 82 -13.63 6.98 -6.14
CA PHE A 82 -13.05 8.13 -6.83
C PHE A 82 -12.49 7.81 -8.23
N LEU A 83 -12.40 6.52 -8.60
CA LEU A 83 -11.95 6.10 -9.92
C LEU A 83 -12.69 6.79 -11.10
N PRO A 84 -14.02 7.04 -11.05
CA PRO A 84 -14.69 7.79 -12.10
C PRO A 84 -14.19 9.23 -12.26
N ARG A 85 -13.80 9.91 -11.16
CA ARG A 85 -13.23 11.27 -11.22
C ARG A 85 -11.85 11.24 -11.87
N LEU A 86 -11.01 10.29 -11.48
CA LEU A 86 -9.70 10.07 -12.10
C LEU A 86 -9.83 9.82 -13.61
N LYS A 87 -10.78 8.97 -14.01
CA LYS A 87 -11.09 8.73 -15.42
C LYS A 87 -11.46 10.02 -16.14
N THR A 88 -12.45 10.76 -15.65
CA THR A 88 -12.92 11.98 -16.30
C THR A 88 -11.78 12.98 -16.50
N ARG A 89 -10.95 13.18 -15.48
CA ARG A 89 -9.82 14.09 -15.55
C ARG A 89 -8.75 13.63 -16.56
N LEU A 90 -8.39 12.34 -16.56
CA LEU A 90 -7.46 11.75 -17.54
C LEU A 90 -7.94 11.95 -18.98
N TYR A 91 -9.24 11.79 -19.25
CA TYR A 91 -9.80 11.96 -20.59
C TYR A 91 -9.76 13.42 -21.04
N GLN A 92 -10.02 14.37 -20.14
CA GLN A 92 -9.89 15.80 -20.43
C GLN A 92 -8.44 16.18 -20.73
N LEU A 93 -7.47 15.66 -19.96
CA LEU A 93 -6.06 16.03 -20.11
C LEU A 93 -5.39 15.46 -21.36
N LEU A 94 -5.89 14.33 -21.86
CA LEU A 94 -5.29 13.56 -22.94
C LEU A 94 -6.30 13.26 -24.05
N ASP A 95 -7.10 14.23 -24.49
CA ASP A 95 -8.26 14.06 -25.39
C ASP A 95 -7.95 13.44 -26.78
N LEU A 96 -7.95 12.10 -26.84
CA LEU A 96 -7.85 11.30 -28.05
C LEU A 96 -9.15 11.31 -28.86
N GLU A 97 -10.29 11.48 -28.20
CA GLU A 97 -11.59 11.45 -28.84
C GLU A 97 -11.75 12.61 -29.83
N SER A 98 -11.29 13.82 -29.49
CA SER A 98 -11.29 14.95 -30.45
C SER A 98 -10.40 14.69 -31.66
N VAL A 99 -9.18 14.15 -31.47
CA VAL A 99 -8.28 13.78 -32.57
C VAL A 99 -8.91 12.73 -33.48
N VAL A 100 -9.55 11.71 -32.89
CA VAL A 100 -10.26 10.67 -33.64
C VAL A 100 -11.48 11.23 -34.38
N GLN A 101 -12.20 12.19 -33.81
CA GLN A 101 -13.29 12.87 -34.50
C GLN A 101 -12.78 13.71 -35.67
N GLU A 102 -11.71 14.48 -35.51
CA GLU A 102 -11.10 15.25 -36.59
C GLU A 102 -10.65 14.33 -37.74
N LEU A 103 -10.06 13.16 -37.41
CA LEU A 103 -9.69 12.13 -38.39
C LEU A 103 -10.88 11.59 -39.19
N LYS A 104 -12.07 11.50 -38.60
CA LYS A 104 -13.31 11.03 -39.27
C LYS A 104 -13.90 12.08 -40.21
N THR A 105 -13.82 13.36 -39.83
CA THR A 105 -14.38 14.46 -40.62
C THR A 105 -13.45 14.93 -41.73
N LEU A 106 -12.15 14.64 -41.64
CA LEU A 106 -11.16 15.10 -42.60
C LEU A 106 -11.40 14.53 -44.01
N ASN A 107 -11.30 15.39 -45.03
CA ASN A 107 -11.41 14.97 -46.41
C ASN A 107 -10.24 14.05 -46.82
N LYS A 108 -10.53 12.99 -47.58
CA LYS A 108 -9.53 12.01 -48.06
C LYS A 108 -8.43 12.65 -48.93
N THR A 109 -8.67 13.81 -49.52
CA THR A 109 -7.68 14.58 -50.30
C THR A 109 -6.59 15.21 -49.44
N GLN A 110 -6.84 15.47 -48.15
CA GLN A 110 -5.88 16.08 -47.22
C GLN A 110 -4.95 15.04 -46.58
N LYS A 111 -4.24 14.27 -47.42
CA LYS A 111 -3.38 13.15 -46.99
C LYS A 111 -2.30 13.56 -45.98
N SER A 112 -1.69 14.74 -46.15
CA SER A 112 -0.64 15.25 -45.26
C SER A 112 -1.19 15.50 -43.85
N ARG A 113 -2.25 16.30 -43.73
CA ARG A 113 -2.92 16.61 -42.45
C ARG A 113 -3.42 15.33 -41.76
N ARG A 114 -4.01 14.40 -42.52
CA ARG A 114 -4.46 13.11 -41.98
C ARG A 114 -3.30 12.29 -41.39
N ASN A 115 -2.14 12.28 -42.06
CA ASN A 115 -0.98 11.57 -41.54
C ASN A 115 -0.48 12.19 -40.24
N THR A 116 -0.42 13.53 -40.14
CA THR A 116 -0.07 14.23 -38.90
C THR A 116 -1.01 13.85 -37.75
N LEU A 117 -2.33 13.91 -37.99
CA LEU A 117 -3.31 13.53 -36.97
C LEU A 117 -3.20 12.06 -36.51
N TRP A 118 -2.83 11.14 -37.41
CA TRP A 118 -2.55 9.76 -37.02
C TRP A 118 -1.30 9.61 -36.16
N GLU A 119 -0.26 10.40 -36.44
CA GLU A 119 0.94 10.43 -35.60
C GLU A 119 0.64 11.06 -34.22
N ASP A 120 -0.18 12.10 -34.17
CA ASP A 120 -0.67 12.71 -32.92
C ASP A 120 -1.51 11.70 -32.13
N ALA A 121 -2.46 11.02 -32.78
CA ALA A 121 -3.27 9.96 -32.16
C ALA A 121 -2.42 8.81 -31.62
N LYS A 122 -1.35 8.42 -32.33
CA LYS A 122 -0.39 7.41 -31.88
C LYS A 122 0.28 7.86 -30.59
N LEU A 123 0.92 9.03 -30.57
CA LEU A 123 1.62 9.52 -29.38
C LEU A 123 0.67 9.70 -28.19
N LEU A 124 -0.52 10.25 -28.46
CA LEU A 124 -1.53 10.49 -27.44
C LEU A 124 -2.09 9.19 -26.85
N ALA A 125 -2.31 8.15 -27.67
CA ALA A 125 -2.79 6.85 -27.20
C ALA A 125 -1.78 6.17 -26.26
N PHE A 126 -0.49 6.14 -26.62
CA PHE A 126 0.56 5.59 -25.75
C PHE A 126 0.75 6.42 -24.48
N THR A 127 0.73 7.75 -24.60
CA THR A 127 0.83 8.66 -23.44
C THR A 127 -0.33 8.43 -22.49
N ARG A 128 -1.57 8.36 -22.99
CA ARG A 128 -2.77 8.13 -22.19
C ARG A 128 -2.74 6.77 -21.50
N TYR A 129 -2.37 5.72 -22.23
CA TYR A 129 -2.28 4.36 -21.68
C TYR A 129 -1.30 4.26 -20.51
N LEU A 130 -0.06 4.76 -20.70
CA LEU A 130 0.96 4.72 -19.66
C LEU A 130 0.65 5.67 -18.50
N THR A 131 0.14 6.87 -18.78
CA THR A 131 -0.26 7.82 -17.73
C THR A 131 -1.36 7.22 -16.87
N ALA A 132 -2.33 6.52 -17.45
CA ALA A 132 -3.38 5.85 -16.70
C ALA A 132 -2.84 4.76 -15.75
N LEU A 133 -1.88 3.94 -16.20
CA LEU A 133 -1.26 2.92 -15.36
C LEU A 133 -0.46 3.51 -14.20
N VAL A 134 0.35 4.54 -14.48
CA VAL A 134 1.13 5.24 -13.46
C VAL A 134 0.23 5.95 -12.46
N ALA A 135 -0.76 6.71 -12.96
CA ALA A 135 -1.71 7.40 -12.11
C ALA A 135 -2.53 6.43 -11.26
N PHE A 136 -2.94 5.28 -11.80
CA PHE A 136 -3.65 4.25 -11.04
C PHE A 136 -2.78 3.69 -9.91
N GLY A 137 -1.51 3.39 -10.14
CA GLY A 137 -0.59 2.91 -9.10
C GLY A 137 -0.30 3.96 -8.03
N LEU A 138 0.00 5.19 -8.42
CA LEU A 138 0.22 6.31 -7.50
C LEU A 138 -1.04 6.64 -6.69
N TRP A 139 -2.22 6.54 -7.30
CA TRP A 139 -3.50 6.71 -6.62
C TRP A 139 -3.70 5.70 -5.49
N HIS A 140 -3.29 4.43 -5.68
CA HIS A 140 -3.34 3.43 -4.62
C HIS A 140 -2.40 3.79 -3.48
N LEU A 141 -1.14 4.16 -3.78
CA LEU A 141 -0.18 4.57 -2.76
C LEU A 141 -0.71 5.74 -1.94
N LEU A 142 -1.25 6.78 -2.59
CA LEU A 142 -1.82 7.94 -1.91
C LEU A 142 -2.99 7.55 -1.01
N VAL A 143 -4.02 6.89 -1.57
CA VAL A 143 -5.25 6.58 -0.83
C VAL A 143 -4.96 5.67 0.35
N PHE A 144 -4.15 4.61 0.16
CA PHE A 144 -3.80 3.69 1.25
C PHE A 144 -2.96 4.38 2.32
N ALA A 145 -2.03 5.27 1.95
CA ALA A 145 -1.28 6.06 2.92
C ALA A 145 -2.20 6.99 3.73
N GLN A 146 -3.04 7.78 3.07
CA GLN A 146 -3.93 8.73 3.76
C GLN A 146 -4.93 8.04 4.68
N VAL A 147 -5.56 6.96 4.20
CA VAL A 147 -6.54 6.20 5.00
C VAL A 147 -5.84 5.48 6.15
N SER A 148 -4.61 4.99 5.97
CA SER A 148 -3.83 4.38 7.06
C SER A 148 -3.39 5.36 8.14
N ILE A 149 -3.01 6.58 7.76
CA ILE A 149 -2.71 7.65 8.72
C ILE A 149 -3.97 7.96 9.56
N ILE A 150 -5.13 8.12 8.93
CA ILE A 150 -6.40 8.32 9.65
C ILE A 150 -6.75 7.09 10.50
N GLY A 151 -6.59 5.88 9.95
CA GLY A 151 -6.85 4.62 10.62
C GLY A 151 -6.04 4.47 11.90
N LYS A 152 -4.76 4.88 11.88
CA LYS A 152 -3.91 4.95 13.07
C LYS A 152 -4.46 5.92 14.11
N ARG A 153 -4.84 7.15 13.74
CA ARG A 153 -5.40 8.14 14.68
C ARG A 153 -6.67 7.61 15.34
N VAL A 154 -7.56 6.99 14.56
CA VAL A 154 -8.79 6.35 15.06
C VAL A 154 -8.46 5.16 15.98
N PHE A 155 -7.47 4.34 15.63
CA PHE A 155 -7.03 3.22 16.45
C PHE A 155 -6.43 3.67 17.79
N GLU A 156 -5.57 4.69 17.80
CA GLU A 156 -5.00 5.27 19.01
C GLU A 156 -6.07 5.92 19.90
N LYS A 157 -7.03 6.63 19.29
CA LYS A 157 -8.20 7.18 20.00
C LYS A 157 -8.95 6.09 20.74
N SER A 158 -9.20 4.94 20.11
CA SER A 158 -9.90 3.80 20.73
C SER A 158 -9.13 3.13 21.89
N LYS A 159 -7.86 3.50 22.15
CA LYS A 159 -7.11 3.07 23.35
C LYS A 159 -7.37 4.00 24.55
N ARG A 160 -7.77 5.25 24.32
CA ARG A 160 -7.95 6.26 25.37
C ARG A 160 -9.40 6.22 25.86
N SER A 161 -9.61 5.63 27.04
CA SER A 161 -10.92 5.49 27.67
C SER A 161 -11.12 6.60 28.71
N GLU A 162 -11.62 7.77 28.29
CA GLU A 162 -12.43 8.72 29.10
C GLU A 162 -12.67 10.02 28.32
N LEU A 163 -13.94 10.41 28.13
CA LEU A 163 -14.33 11.59 27.34
C LEU A 163 -14.87 12.69 28.25
N SER A 164 -14.06 13.73 28.47
CA SER A 164 -14.51 15.03 28.98
C SER A 164 -15.20 15.83 27.86
N ASP A 165 -16.05 16.81 28.18
CA ASP A 165 -16.70 17.65 27.15
C ASP A 165 -15.70 18.48 26.32
N ARG A 166 -14.52 18.81 26.87
CA ARG A 166 -13.40 19.39 26.10
C ARG A 166 -12.81 18.42 25.07
N GLN A 167 -12.94 17.11 25.30
CA GLN A 167 -12.49 16.08 24.37
C GLN A 167 -13.43 16.01 23.15
N LYS A 168 -14.75 16.17 23.34
CA LYS A 168 -15.74 16.15 22.24
C LYS A 168 -15.47 17.24 21.20
N GLN A 169 -15.21 18.48 21.64
CA GLN A 169 -14.88 19.57 20.72
C GLN A 169 -13.58 19.33 19.94
N ARG A 170 -12.59 18.68 20.59
CA ARG A 170 -11.35 18.28 19.93
C ARG A 170 -11.57 17.18 18.91
N GLU A 171 -12.48 16.24 19.19
CA GLU A 171 -12.83 15.15 18.27
C GLU A 171 -13.55 15.67 17.03
N GLU A 172 -14.47 16.62 17.17
CA GLU A 172 -15.12 17.26 16.02
C GLU A 172 -14.10 17.97 15.11
N ALA A 173 -13.11 18.65 15.70
CA ALA A 173 -12.02 19.28 14.95
C ALA A 173 -11.12 18.25 14.25
N GLU A 174 -10.81 17.12 14.91
CA GLU A 174 -10.00 16.03 14.34
C GLU A 174 -10.74 15.34 13.18
N GLU A 175 -12.05 15.10 13.30
CA GLU A 175 -12.87 14.55 12.21
C GLU A 175 -12.92 15.49 11.00
N GLN A 176 -13.07 16.81 11.23
CA GLN A 176 -12.99 17.82 10.17
C GLN A 176 -11.61 17.81 9.50
N ALA A 177 -10.53 17.67 10.29
CA ALA A 177 -9.17 17.58 9.78
C ALA A 177 -8.96 16.31 8.93
N HIS A 178 -9.50 15.16 9.33
CA HIS A 178 -9.46 13.93 8.52
C HIS A 178 -10.13 14.12 7.16
N HIS A 179 -11.32 14.74 7.14
CA HIS A 179 -12.02 15.04 5.90
C HIS A 179 -11.26 16.02 5.01
N ALA A 180 -10.70 17.08 5.59
CA ALA A 180 -9.90 18.06 4.85
C ALA A 180 -8.60 17.45 4.30
N PHE A 181 -7.93 16.59 5.06
CA PHE A 181 -6.71 15.90 4.65
C PHE A 181 -6.96 14.96 3.46
N LEU A 182 -7.98 14.10 3.54
CA LEU A 182 -8.36 13.24 2.41
C LEU A 182 -8.70 14.10 1.20
N THR A 183 -9.63 15.05 1.35
CA THR A 183 -10.14 15.84 0.22
C THR A 183 -9.03 16.63 -0.47
N SER A 184 -8.19 17.33 0.29
CA SER A 184 -7.10 18.14 -0.26
C SER A 184 -6.04 17.31 -0.98
N GLY A 185 -5.69 16.12 -0.46
CA GLY A 185 -4.75 15.21 -1.13
C GLY A 185 -5.32 14.67 -2.45
N LEU A 186 -6.59 14.25 -2.46
CA LEU A 186 -7.24 13.74 -3.66
C LEU A 186 -7.46 14.85 -4.71
N GLU A 187 -7.80 16.06 -4.29
CA GLU A 187 -7.93 17.23 -5.18
C GLU A 187 -6.58 17.62 -5.78
N TYR A 188 -5.53 17.75 -4.96
CA TYR A 188 -4.17 17.98 -5.45
C TYR A 188 -3.76 16.94 -6.50
N PHE A 189 -4.04 15.66 -6.24
CA PHE A 189 -3.68 14.60 -7.17
C PHE A 189 -4.38 14.75 -8.53
N LEU A 190 -5.68 15.05 -8.51
CA LEU A 190 -6.50 15.18 -9.72
C LEU A 190 -6.20 16.47 -10.49
N ASP A 191 -5.98 17.57 -9.79
CA ASP A 191 -5.91 18.90 -10.41
C ASP A 191 -4.49 19.29 -10.81
N GLU A 192 -3.48 18.93 -10.01
CA GLU A 192 -2.08 19.30 -10.24
C GLU A 192 -1.18 18.11 -10.56
N ALA A 193 -1.20 17.07 -9.72
CA ALA A 193 -0.23 15.99 -9.86
C ALA A 193 -0.43 15.20 -11.16
N LEU A 194 -1.68 15.01 -11.59
CA LEU A 194 -1.98 14.31 -12.82
C LEU A 194 -1.40 15.00 -14.07
N ASP A 195 -1.36 16.33 -14.08
CA ASP A 195 -0.70 17.11 -15.13
C ASP A 195 0.83 16.92 -15.10
N LYS A 196 1.43 16.86 -13.90
CA LYS A 196 2.87 16.56 -13.73
C LYS A 196 3.21 15.14 -14.20
N ILE A 197 2.40 14.14 -13.83
CA ILE A 197 2.55 12.73 -14.24
C ILE A 197 2.43 12.62 -15.76
N LYS A 198 1.40 13.24 -16.35
CA LYS A 198 1.22 13.33 -17.81
C LYS A 198 2.47 13.90 -18.48
N ALA A 199 2.98 15.04 -18.00
CA ALA A 199 4.14 15.69 -18.60
C ALA A 199 5.40 14.79 -18.56
N HIS A 200 5.61 14.09 -17.44
CA HIS A 200 6.69 13.11 -17.30
C HIS A 200 6.56 11.96 -18.31
N VAL A 201 5.38 11.34 -18.40
CA VAL A 201 5.14 10.24 -19.35
C VAL A 201 5.24 10.72 -20.81
N GLU A 202 4.65 11.86 -21.13
CA GLU A 202 4.66 12.45 -22.47
C GLU A 202 6.09 12.74 -22.95
N ALA A 203 6.95 13.23 -22.05
CA ALA A 203 8.36 13.45 -22.35
C ALA A 203 9.09 12.14 -22.71
N VAL A 204 8.80 11.04 -22.01
CA VAL A 204 9.35 9.71 -22.31
C VAL A 204 8.84 9.19 -23.65
N VAL A 205 7.53 9.24 -23.87
CA VAL A 205 6.88 8.78 -25.11
C VAL A 205 7.41 9.53 -26.32
N LYS A 206 7.57 10.86 -26.23
CA LYS A 206 8.12 11.69 -27.33
C LYS A 206 9.59 11.37 -27.64
N LYS A 207 10.41 11.09 -26.61
CA LYS A 207 11.85 10.81 -26.78
C LYS A 207 12.15 9.37 -27.25
N ASN A 208 11.20 8.45 -27.16
CA ASN A 208 11.42 7.05 -27.51
C ASN A 208 11.63 6.85 -29.02
N LYS A 209 12.83 6.43 -29.42
CA LYS A 209 13.23 6.28 -30.84
C LYS A 209 12.42 5.21 -31.59
N GLN A 210 12.08 4.10 -30.94
CA GLN A 210 11.32 3.00 -31.55
C GLN A 210 9.91 3.46 -31.94
N LEU A 211 9.20 4.12 -31.03
CA LEU A 211 7.87 4.67 -31.32
C LEU A 211 7.91 5.79 -32.39
N GLN A 212 8.96 6.61 -32.42
CA GLN A 212 9.12 7.63 -33.46
C GLN A 212 9.38 7.04 -34.85
N ALA A 213 10.08 5.90 -34.91
CA ALA A 213 10.34 5.16 -36.15
C ALA A 213 9.06 4.50 -36.70
N TRP A 214 8.12 4.14 -35.83
CA TRP A 214 6.82 3.62 -36.22
C TRP A 214 5.96 4.70 -36.89
N LYS A 215 5.70 4.53 -38.20
CA LYS A 215 4.86 5.45 -38.99
C LYS A 215 3.52 4.80 -39.30
N VAL A 216 2.43 5.43 -38.84
CA VAL A 216 1.06 4.90 -39.03
C VAL A 216 0.71 4.79 -40.51
N SER A 217 1.20 5.74 -41.32
CA SER A 217 0.98 5.79 -42.77
C SER A 217 1.56 4.60 -43.53
N ARG A 218 2.58 3.91 -43.00
CA ARG A 218 3.21 2.74 -43.63
C ARG A 218 2.34 1.48 -43.54
N LYS A 219 1.35 1.45 -42.65
CA LYS A 219 0.49 0.28 -42.38
C LYS A 219 1.28 -1.00 -42.10
N ALA A 220 2.50 -0.86 -41.56
CA ALA A 220 3.32 -2.00 -41.15
C ALA A 220 2.58 -2.77 -40.06
N ALA A 221 2.60 -4.10 -40.17
CA ALA A 221 2.15 -4.98 -39.10
C ALA A 221 3.11 -4.85 -37.92
N VAL A 222 2.55 -4.81 -36.71
CA VAL A 222 3.31 -4.76 -35.46
C VAL A 222 3.25 -6.13 -34.83
N THR A 223 4.40 -6.79 -34.65
CA THR A 223 4.46 -8.10 -34.00
C THR A 223 4.29 -7.99 -32.48
N ALA A 224 3.94 -9.10 -31.84
CA ALA A 224 3.83 -9.15 -30.37
C ALA A 224 5.15 -8.77 -29.70
N ASP A 225 6.28 -9.29 -30.20
CA ASP A 225 7.61 -8.98 -29.67
C ASP A 225 7.94 -7.49 -29.81
N GLU A 226 7.67 -6.89 -30.98
CA GLU A 226 7.88 -5.46 -31.21
C GLU A 226 7.06 -4.57 -30.27
N LEU A 227 5.80 -4.95 -29.99
CA LEU A 227 4.94 -4.24 -29.05
C LEU A 227 5.43 -4.40 -27.61
N ASN A 228 5.76 -5.62 -27.20
CA ASN A 228 6.22 -5.91 -25.85
C ASN A 228 7.57 -5.25 -25.56
N GLU A 229 8.53 -5.29 -26.49
CA GLU A 229 9.79 -4.55 -26.38
C GLU A 229 9.56 -3.05 -26.24
N LEU A 230 8.66 -2.47 -27.05
CA LEU A 230 8.35 -1.05 -26.96
C LEU A 230 7.73 -0.69 -25.60
N LEU A 231 6.75 -1.46 -25.14
CA LEU A 231 6.04 -1.21 -23.89
C LEU A 231 6.97 -1.33 -22.69
N GLN A 232 7.84 -2.35 -22.68
CA GLN A 232 8.87 -2.52 -21.65
C GLN A 232 9.87 -1.36 -21.67
N ALA A 233 10.36 -0.96 -22.85
CA ALA A 233 11.28 0.16 -22.98
C ALA A 233 10.68 1.48 -22.50
N LEU A 234 9.40 1.74 -22.83
CA LEU A 234 8.67 2.90 -22.34
C LEU A 234 8.48 2.84 -20.82
N PHE A 235 8.09 1.68 -20.29
CA PHE A 235 7.86 1.50 -18.86
C PHE A 235 9.14 1.72 -18.04
N LEU A 236 10.25 1.09 -18.42
CA LEU A 236 11.54 1.27 -17.76
C LEU A 236 12.03 2.72 -17.80
N ALA A 237 11.74 3.44 -18.88
CA ALA A 237 12.08 4.85 -19.00
C ALA A 237 11.14 5.79 -18.22
N VAL A 238 9.92 5.33 -17.88
CA VAL A 238 8.97 6.05 -17.04
C VAL A 238 9.28 5.85 -15.55
N LEU A 239 9.75 4.67 -15.15
CA LEU A 239 10.08 4.34 -13.77
C LEU A 239 11.18 5.24 -13.17
N PRO A 240 11.29 5.32 -11.82
CA PRO A 240 12.42 5.95 -11.16
C PRO A 240 13.74 5.38 -11.67
N SER A 241 14.70 6.27 -11.96
CA SER A 241 16.03 5.83 -12.39
C SER A 241 16.73 5.01 -11.29
N PRO A 242 17.67 4.11 -11.66
CA PRO A 242 18.46 3.38 -10.67
C PRO A 242 19.21 4.28 -9.68
N ALA A 243 19.56 5.51 -10.10
CA ALA A 243 20.16 6.50 -9.22
C ALA A 243 19.18 7.03 -8.17
N ALA A 244 17.91 7.27 -8.55
CA ALA A 244 16.87 7.65 -7.59
C ALA A 244 16.54 6.53 -6.59
N VAL A 245 16.60 5.27 -7.04
CA VAL A 245 16.40 4.09 -6.19
C VAL A 245 17.53 3.98 -5.17
N ALA A 246 18.79 4.03 -5.64
CA ALA A 246 19.95 4.01 -4.75
C ALA A 246 19.98 5.19 -3.77
N ALA A 247 19.51 6.36 -4.20
CA ALA A 247 19.37 7.52 -3.31
C ALA A 247 18.31 7.26 -2.22
N ALA A 248 17.18 6.64 -2.55
CA ALA A 248 16.16 6.28 -1.57
C ALA A 248 16.69 5.26 -0.54
N GLU A 249 17.41 4.23 -0.98
CA GLU A 249 18.02 3.21 -0.09
C GLU A 249 19.05 3.82 0.88
N LYS A 250 19.79 4.85 0.44
CA LYS A 250 20.78 5.55 1.26
C LYS A 250 20.22 6.76 2.01
N GLN A 251 18.93 7.04 1.87
CA GLN A 251 18.27 8.25 2.40
C GLN A 251 18.96 9.55 1.94
N GLU A 252 19.46 9.56 0.71
CA GLU A 252 20.08 10.72 0.07
C GLU A 252 19.03 11.56 -0.68
N GLN A 253 19.23 12.88 -0.71
CA GLN A 253 18.37 13.77 -1.49
C GLN A 253 18.62 13.59 -2.99
N SER A 254 17.57 13.34 -3.74
CA SER A 254 17.58 13.30 -5.20
C SER A 254 16.42 14.10 -5.75
N THR A 255 16.67 14.91 -6.79
CA THR A 255 15.64 15.72 -7.45
C THR A 255 14.56 14.84 -8.08
N GLU A 256 14.95 13.66 -8.56
CA GLU A 256 14.00 12.70 -9.13
C GLU A 256 13.17 12.02 -8.03
N LEU A 257 13.78 11.68 -6.90
CA LEU A 257 13.08 11.13 -5.74
C LEU A 257 12.04 12.13 -5.22
N HIS A 258 12.43 13.40 -5.09
CA HIS A 258 11.52 14.49 -4.72
C HIS A 258 10.34 14.61 -5.68
N LYS A 259 10.59 14.57 -7.00
CA LYS A 259 9.53 14.60 -8.03
C LYS A 259 8.50 13.48 -7.84
N TRP A 260 8.94 12.26 -7.50
CA TRP A 260 8.02 11.14 -7.27
C TRP A 260 7.15 11.31 -6.03
N ARG A 261 7.70 11.92 -4.97
CA ARG A 261 6.93 12.30 -3.77
C ARG A 261 5.95 13.42 -4.06
N GLU A 262 6.38 14.43 -4.83
CA GLU A 262 5.52 15.53 -5.29
C GLU A 262 4.34 15.08 -6.16
N PHE A 263 4.38 13.88 -6.77
CA PHE A 263 3.21 13.33 -7.44
C PHE A 263 2.09 12.91 -6.49
N LEU A 264 2.38 12.71 -5.20
CA LEU A 264 1.42 12.25 -4.20
C LEU A 264 0.98 13.38 -3.27
N ILE A 265 1.85 14.34 -2.99
CA ILE A 265 1.60 15.41 -2.04
C ILE A 265 2.22 16.74 -2.52
N TYR A 266 1.62 17.86 -2.15
CA TYR A 266 2.17 19.19 -2.42
C TYR A 266 3.33 19.52 -1.45
N SER A 267 4.31 20.28 -1.93
CA SER A 267 5.53 20.66 -1.20
C SER A 267 5.32 21.73 -0.12
N ASP A 268 4.37 22.65 -0.33
CA ASP A 268 4.24 23.84 0.51
C ASP A 268 3.03 23.76 1.47
N LYS A 269 3.24 24.16 2.72
CA LYS A 269 2.14 24.42 3.66
C LYS A 269 1.23 25.51 3.08
N GLN A 270 -0.04 25.20 2.83
CA GLN A 270 -0.96 26.22 2.34
C GLN A 270 -1.30 27.18 3.48
N LYS A 271 -1.39 28.49 3.15
CA LYS A 271 -1.71 29.52 4.15
C LYS A 271 -3.10 29.29 4.73
N GLY A 272 -3.19 29.17 6.06
CA GLY A 272 -4.46 28.99 6.78
C GLY A 272 -4.89 27.54 7.01
N GLN A 273 -4.01 26.57 6.79
CA GLN A 273 -4.29 25.16 7.13
C GLN A 273 -4.34 24.94 8.64
N ASP A 274 -5.33 24.13 9.06
CA ASP A 274 -5.50 23.69 10.45
C ASP A 274 -4.28 22.90 10.94
N GLU A 275 -3.88 23.09 12.21
CA GLU A 275 -2.75 22.37 12.81
C GLU A 275 -2.91 20.85 12.78
N HIS A 276 -4.14 20.32 12.92
CA HIS A 276 -4.40 18.89 12.83
C HIS A 276 -4.17 18.37 11.41
N VAL A 277 -4.54 19.14 10.39
CA VAL A 277 -4.27 18.80 8.98
C VAL A 277 -2.77 18.81 8.70
N ILE A 278 -2.04 19.79 9.24
CA ILE A 278 -0.58 19.86 9.15
C ILE A 278 0.07 18.62 9.77
N GLY A 279 -0.44 18.14 10.91
CA GLY A 279 0.02 16.90 11.53
C GLY A 279 -0.12 15.68 10.61
N LEU A 280 -1.28 15.53 9.97
CA LEU A 280 -1.54 14.43 9.02
C LEU A 280 -0.67 14.53 7.75
N LEU A 281 -0.40 15.74 7.28
CA LEU A 281 0.48 15.96 6.12
C LEU A 281 1.94 15.66 6.45
N ASN A 282 2.39 15.96 7.67
CA ASN A 282 3.73 15.60 8.11
C ASN A 282 3.86 14.07 8.21
N ASP A 283 2.87 13.38 8.80
CA ASP A 283 2.85 11.92 8.85
C ASP A 283 2.92 11.31 7.42
N LEU A 284 2.25 11.94 6.44
CA LEU A 284 2.33 11.52 5.04
C LEU A 284 3.71 11.78 4.42
N TRP A 285 4.33 12.93 4.70
CA TRP A 285 5.70 13.21 4.26
C TRP A 285 6.68 12.21 4.85
N ASP A 286 6.63 11.95 6.15
CA ASP A 286 7.49 11.00 6.85
C ASP A 286 7.36 9.60 6.23
N LEU A 287 6.13 9.17 5.95
CA LEU A 287 5.87 7.89 5.28
C LEU A 287 6.47 7.83 3.87
N LEU A 288 6.35 8.92 3.09
CA LEU A 288 6.94 9.03 1.75
C LEU A 288 8.46 9.15 1.76
N GLU A 289 9.03 9.61 2.88
CA GLU A 289 10.46 9.71 3.12
C GLU A 289 11.08 8.39 3.58
N SER A 290 10.26 7.44 4.06
CA SER A 290 10.70 6.10 4.44
C SER A 290 11.38 5.34 3.29
N ASP A 291 12.20 4.35 3.68
CA ASP A 291 12.84 3.39 2.79
C ASP A 291 11.84 2.42 2.13
N LEU A 292 10.60 2.37 2.62
CA LEU A 292 9.53 1.53 2.10
C LEU A 292 8.81 2.13 0.88
N PHE A 293 8.87 3.46 0.70
CA PHE A 293 8.18 4.14 -0.40
C PHE A 293 8.64 3.66 -1.78
N MET A 294 9.95 3.64 -2.02
CA MET A 294 10.49 3.31 -3.34
C MET A 294 10.24 1.85 -3.75
N PRO A 295 10.46 0.84 -2.88
CA PRO A 295 10.07 -0.54 -3.16
C PRO A 295 8.58 -0.69 -3.44
N ALA A 296 7.71 -0.06 -2.62
CA ALA A 296 6.27 -0.11 -2.82
C ALA A 296 5.86 0.47 -4.18
N LEU A 297 6.45 1.61 -4.59
CA LEU A 297 6.23 2.23 -5.89
C LEU A 297 6.65 1.31 -7.04
N GLN A 298 7.88 0.80 -7.02
CA GLN A 298 8.42 -0.02 -8.10
C GLN A 298 7.66 -1.34 -8.25
N HIS A 299 7.37 -2.01 -7.14
CA HIS A 299 6.65 -3.27 -7.14
C HIS A 299 5.21 -3.08 -7.64
N SER A 300 4.50 -2.06 -7.14
CA SER A 300 3.13 -1.78 -7.55
C SER A 300 3.04 -1.46 -9.04
N LEU A 301 3.90 -0.56 -9.55
CA LEU A 301 3.91 -0.21 -10.96
C LEU A 301 4.37 -1.38 -11.84
N GLY A 302 5.35 -2.17 -11.39
CA GLY A 302 5.82 -3.36 -12.09
C GLY A 302 4.73 -4.41 -12.25
N PHE A 303 3.97 -4.66 -11.17
CA PHE A 303 2.82 -5.56 -11.21
C PHE A 303 1.73 -5.04 -12.16
N LEU A 304 1.34 -3.77 -12.04
CA LEU A 304 0.28 -3.17 -12.86
C LEU A 304 0.65 -3.21 -14.35
N CYS A 305 1.84 -2.73 -14.71
CA CYS A 305 2.28 -2.69 -16.11
C CYS A 305 2.52 -4.09 -16.68
N GLY A 306 3.10 -5.01 -15.91
CA GLY A 306 3.31 -6.39 -16.36
C GLY A 306 2.00 -7.09 -16.72
N ASN A 307 0.99 -7.00 -15.85
CA ASN A 307 -0.33 -7.57 -16.14
C ASN A 307 -1.05 -6.83 -17.26
N ALA A 308 -0.98 -5.50 -17.31
CA ALA A 308 -1.65 -4.71 -18.34
C ALA A 308 -1.08 -4.96 -19.73
N PHE A 309 0.23 -5.16 -19.85
CA PHE A 309 0.87 -5.50 -21.12
C PHE A 309 0.46 -6.90 -21.58
N GLN A 310 0.37 -7.87 -20.65
CA GLN A 310 -0.13 -9.20 -20.96
C GLN A 310 -1.61 -9.18 -21.41
N ASP A 311 -2.47 -8.46 -20.70
CA ASP A 311 -3.89 -8.34 -21.05
C ASP A 311 -4.06 -7.65 -22.43
N LEU A 312 -3.23 -6.65 -22.73
CA LEU A 312 -3.19 -6.01 -24.05
C LEU A 312 -2.70 -6.98 -25.14
N ASP A 313 -1.66 -7.77 -24.87
CA ASP A 313 -1.16 -8.79 -25.79
C ASP A 313 -2.25 -9.81 -26.13
N ASP A 314 -2.96 -10.30 -25.12
CA ASP A 314 -4.06 -11.26 -25.30
C ASP A 314 -5.22 -10.67 -26.13
N VAL A 315 -5.50 -9.37 -25.96
CA VAL A 315 -6.53 -8.67 -26.74
C VAL A 315 -6.12 -8.51 -28.20
N VAL A 316 -4.86 -8.14 -28.46
CA VAL A 316 -4.32 -7.84 -29.78
C VAL A 316 -4.01 -9.11 -30.57
N TYR A 317 -3.34 -10.08 -29.96
CA TYR A 317 -2.78 -11.28 -30.59
C TYR A 317 -3.52 -12.57 -30.21
N GLY A 318 -4.45 -12.53 -29.26
CA GLY A 318 -5.15 -13.72 -28.76
C GLY A 318 -4.47 -14.32 -27.53
N PRO A 319 -5.17 -15.19 -26.77
CA PRO A 319 -4.73 -15.63 -25.46
C PRO A 319 -3.40 -16.41 -25.52
N SER A 320 -2.45 -15.98 -24.69
CA SER A 320 -1.15 -16.62 -24.55
C SER A 320 -1.20 -17.96 -23.82
N LYS A 321 -2.24 -18.19 -23.00
CA LYS A 321 -2.48 -19.45 -22.28
C LYS A 321 -3.69 -20.18 -22.88
N PRO A 322 -3.59 -21.50 -23.17
CA PRO A 322 -4.78 -22.27 -23.52
C PRO A 322 -5.74 -22.31 -22.32
N GLU A 323 -7.02 -21.98 -22.55
CA GLU A 323 -8.06 -22.25 -21.54
C GLU A 323 -8.02 -23.74 -21.17
N PRO A 324 -8.05 -24.12 -19.88
CA PRO A 324 -8.31 -25.50 -19.50
C PRO A 324 -9.78 -25.80 -19.80
N ARG A 325 -10.10 -26.15 -21.05
CA ARG A 325 -11.41 -26.68 -21.39
C ARG A 325 -11.47 -28.14 -20.98
N VAL A 326 -12.47 -28.44 -20.16
CA VAL A 326 -12.89 -29.79 -19.80
C VAL A 326 -13.31 -30.49 -21.09
N VAL A 327 -12.51 -31.48 -21.49
CA VAL A 327 -12.79 -32.62 -22.38
C VAL A 327 -13.91 -32.43 -23.39
N GLU A 328 -13.55 -32.19 -24.66
CA GLU A 328 -14.12 -32.91 -25.81
C GLU A 328 -13.13 -32.88 -26.98
N ASP A 329 -12.88 -34.06 -27.55
CA ASP A 329 -11.91 -34.35 -28.60
C ASP A 329 -12.17 -33.55 -29.88
N THR A 330 -11.55 -32.37 -30.01
CA THR A 330 -11.04 -31.76 -31.26
C THR A 330 -10.37 -30.43 -30.92
N ALA A 331 -9.16 -30.48 -30.33
CA ALA A 331 -8.39 -29.29 -30.03
C ALA A 331 -7.79 -28.69 -31.31
N GLU A 332 -8.49 -27.78 -31.97
CA GLU A 332 -7.81 -26.83 -32.86
C GLU A 332 -6.80 -26.02 -32.01
N PRO A 333 -5.51 -25.94 -32.39
CA PRO A 333 -4.54 -25.14 -31.64
C PRO A 333 -5.03 -23.69 -31.59
N SER A 334 -4.93 -23.05 -30.42
CA SER A 334 -5.20 -21.61 -30.23
C SER A 334 -4.49 -20.81 -31.32
N LYS A 335 -5.25 -20.36 -32.33
CA LYS A 335 -4.72 -19.61 -33.47
C LYS A 335 -4.45 -18.17 -33.00
N LYS A 336 -3.17 -17.83 -32.78
CA LYS A 336 -2.76 -16.43 -32.58
C LYS A 336 -3.28 -15.58 -33.74
N LYS A 337 -3.89 -14.44 -33.42
CA LYS A 337 -4.40 -13.48 -34.40
C LYS A 337 -3.23 -12.96 -35.25
N PRO A 338 -3.45 -12.65 -36.54
CA PRO A 338 -2.42 -12.06 -37.38
C PRO A 338 -2.00 -10.68 -36.84
N ALA A 339 -0.72 -10.36 -36.96
CA ALA A 339 -0.16 -9.09 -36.51
C ALA A 339 -0.91 -7.89 -37.13
N PRO A 340 -1.51 -7.00 -36.33
CA PRO A 340 -2.32 -5.93 -36.86
C PRO A 340 -1.45 -4.74 -37.29
N PRO A 341 -1.95 -3.89 -38.21
CA PRO A 341 -1.31 -2.61 -38.49
C PRO A 341 -1.40 -1.68 -37.27
N LEU A 342 -0.41 -0.81 -37.10
CA LEU A 342 -0.32 0.15 -35.98
C LEU A 342 -1.61 0.96 -35.72
N ALA A 343 -2.34 1.34 -36.77
CA ALA A 343 -3.60 2.08 -36.63
C ALA A 343 -4.68 1.31 -35.84
N LYS A 344 -4.63 -0.03 -35.83
CA LYS A 344 -5.53 -0.88 -35.03
C LYS A 344 -5.08 -1.02 -33.58
N LEU A 345 -3.83 -0.71 -33.23
CA LEU A 345 -3.37 -0.73 -31.82
C LEU A 345 -3.94 0.44 -31.02
N ILE A 346 -4.13 1.61 -31.65
CA ILE A 346 -4.70 2.81 -31.02
C ILE A 346 -6.04 2.53 -30.32
N PRO A 347 -7.06 1.95 -30.99
CA PRO A 347 -8.32 1.63 -30.31
C PRO A 347 -8.19 0.50 -29.29
N CYS A 348 -7.23 -0.43 -29.43
CA CYS A 348 -6.96 -1.47 -28.42
C CYS A 348 -6.43 -0.85 -27.11
N LEU A 349 -5.45 0.05 -27.20
CA LEU A 349 -4.93 0.80 -26.04
C LEU A 349 -6.04 1.57 -25.32
N GLN A 350 -6.92 2.23 -26.11
CA GLN A 350 -8.07 2.96 -25.57
C GLN A 350 -9.08 2.03 -24.88
N ALA A 351 -9.29 0.82 -25.41
CA ALA A 351 -10.19 -0.17 -24.82
C ALA A 351 -9.64 -0.73 -23.49
N GLU A 352 -8.35 -1.08 -23.43
CA GLU A 352 -7.73 -1.59 -22.20
C GLU A 352 -7.72 -0.55 -21.08
N MET A 353 -7.39 0.70 -21.42
CA MET A 353 -7.48 1.79 -20.45
C MET A 353 -8.92 2.01 -19.96
N ASN A 354 -9.92 1.93 -20.85
CA ASN A 354 -11.32 1.99 -20.45
C ASN A 354 -11.67 0.90 -19.45
N LYS A 355 -11.24 -0.35 -19.67
CA LYS A 355 -11.47 -1.45 -18.73
C LYS A 355 -10.81 -1.22 -17.36
N LEU A 356 -9.58 -0.70 -17.35
CA LEU A 356 -8.86 -0.38 -16.11
C LEU A 356 -9.58 0.69 -15.28
N LEU A 357 -10.12 1.73 -15.94
CA LEU A 357 -10.70 2.91 -15.28
C LEU A 357 -12.23 2.90 -15.20
N LEU A 358 -12.90 1.90 -15.78
CA LEU A 358 -14.32 1.64 -15.61
C LEU A 358 -14.48 0.51 -14.61
N SER A 359 -15.17 0.78 -13.50
CA SER A 359 -15.54 -0.29 -12.59
C SER A 359 -17.03 -0.24 -12.27
N SER A 360 -17.69 -1.36 -12.50
CA SER A 360 -18.92 -1.76 -11.82
C SER A 360 -18.88 -3.28 -11.74
N GLY A 361 -18.43 -3.82 -10.60
CA GLY A 361 -18.48 -5.26 -10.30
C GLY A 361 -17.19 -5.83 -9.67
N PRO A 362 -17.31 -6.93 -8.91
CA PRO A 362 -16.18 -7.63 -8.27
C PRO A 362 -15.20 -8.22 -9.31
N ASP A 363 -15.69 -8.59 -10.48
CA ASP A 363 -14.87 -9.18 -11.57
C ASP A 363 -14.31 -8.14 -12.55
N SER A 364 -14.37 -6.85 -12.18
CA SER A 364 -13.85 -5.78 -13.04
C SER A 364 -12.32 -5.78 -13.09
N TYR A 365 -11.75 -5.27 -14.18
CA TYR A 365 -10.30 -5.06 -14.31
C TYR A 365 -9.77 -4.22 -13.15
N ALA A 366 -10.42 -3.10 -12.83
CA ALA A 366 -10.03 -2.28 -11.68
C ALA A 366 -9.94 -3.10 -10.37
N ALA A 367 -10.93 -3.97 -10.10
CA ALA A 367 -10.93 -4.80 -8.90
C ALA A 367 -9.79 -5.83 -8.89
N LYS A 368 -9.56 -6.54 -10.01
CA LYS A 368 -8.46 -7.50 -10.16
C LYS A 368 -7.10 -6.84 -9.89
N TYR A 369 -6.86 -5.68 -10.51
CA TYR A 369 -5.59 -4.99 -10.39
C TYR A 369 -5.40 -4.36 -8.99
N SER A 370 -6.46 -3.78 -8.41
CA SER A 370 -6.44 -3.28 -7.04
C SER A 370 -6.18 -4.38 -6.01
N GLN A 371 -6.78 -5.56 -6.19
CA GLN A 371 -6.53 -6.73 -5.34
C GLN A 371 -5.07 -7.15 -5.42
N GLY A 372 -4.54 -7.31 -6.64
CA GLY A 372 -3.15 -7.73 -6.83
C GLY A 372 -2.14 -6.76 -6.24
N VAL A 373 -2.37 -5.44 -6.36
CA VAL A 373 -1.53 -4.42 -5.69
C VAL A 373 -1.62 -4.57 -4.16
N GLY A 374 -2.83 -4.76 -3.61
CA GLY A 374 -3.04 -4.91 -2.18
C GLY A 374 -2.44 -6.18 -1.56
N GLU A 375 -2.20 -7.23 -2.36
CA GLU A 375 -1.55 -8.47 -1.92
C GLU A 375 -0.02 -8.36 -1.87
N MET A 376 0.56 -7.35 -2.55
CA MET A 376 2.01 -7.16 -2.59
C MET A 376 2.56 -6.80 -1.21
N GLU A 377 3.56 -7.55 -0.77
CA GLU A 377 4.21 -7.34 0.52
C GLU A 377 4.83 -5.95 0.65
N ALA A 378 5.58 -5.48 -0.36
CA ALA A 378 6.18 -4.15 -0.35
C ALA A 378 5.14 -3.03 -0.21
N PHE A 379 3.99 -3.17 -0.90
CA PHE A 379 2.89 -2.21 -0.82
C PHE A 379 2.23 -2.22 0.56
N ARG A 380 1.97 -3.41 1.11
CA ARG A 380 1.40 -3.59 2.44
C ARG A 380 2.32 -3.02 3.52
N ASN A 381 3.60 -3.39 3.51
CA ASN A 381 4.59 -2.91 4.46
C ASN A 381 4.66 -1.38 4.47
N PHE A 382 4.58 -0.73 3.29
CA PHE A 382 4.60 0.72 3.17
C PHE A 382 3.46 1.40 3.93
N TYR A 383 2.19 1.05 3.69
CA TYR A 383 1.10 1.75 4.39
C TYR A 383 0.89 1.27 5.83
N GLU A 384 1.25 0.03 6.15
CA GLU A 384 1.12 -0.52 7.51
C GLU A 384 2.21 0.03 8.46
N ALA A 385 3.37 0.47 7.93
CA ALA A 385 4.46 1.02 8.72
C ALA A 385 4.03 2.14 9.67
N ILE A 386 3.06 2.96 9.26
CA ILE A 386 2.54 4.05 10.08
C ILE A 386 2.04 3.56 11.45
N PHE A 387 1.49 2.35 11.53
CA PHE A 387 1.00 1.74 12.78
C PHE A 387 2.13 1.27 13.71
N PHE A 388 3.36 1.10 13.21
CA PHE A 388 4.50 0.55 13.92
C PHE A 388 5.60 1.56 14.27
N GLU A 389 5.68 2.69 13.55
CA GLU A 389 6.73 3.72 13.70
C GLU A 389 6.87 4.32 15.13
N GLN A 390 5.85 4.24 15.97
CA GLN A 390 5.92 4.77 17.35
C GLN A 390 6.35 3.75 18.42
N SER A 391 6.50 2.47 18.09
CA SER A 391 6.89 1.46 19.09
C SER A 391 8.34 1.58 19.58
N ALA A 392 9.17 2.40 18.92
CA ALA A 392 10.58 2.62 19.28
C ALA A 392 10.81 3.76 20.29
N GLN A 393 9.81 4.58 20.62
CA GLN A 393 9.96 5.69 21.57
C GLN A 393 9.43 5.41 22.99
N ASP A 394 8.87 4.21 23.26
CA ASP A 394 8.58 3.77 24.62
C ASP A 394 9.83 3.11 25.24
N PRO A 395 10.53 3.74 26.21
CA PRO A 395 11.74 3.19 26.81
C PRO A 395 11.47 2.00 27.75
N TYR A 396 10.24 1.48 27.79
CA TYR A 396 9.80 0.48 28.77
C TYR A 396 9.59 -0.93 28.21
N MET A 397 9.75 -1.15 26.91
CA MET A 397 9.80 -2.52 26.36
C MET A 397 11.27 -2.97 26.30
N GLY A 398 11.76 -3.43 27.45
CA GLY A 398 13.06 -4.06 27.57
C GLY A 398 13.22 -5.23 26.59
N SER A 399 14.40 -5.29 25.97
CA SER A 399 14.90 -6.44 25.23
C SER A 399 14.72 -7.74 26.00
N THR A 400 13.74 -8.54 25.60
CA THR A 400 13.77 -9.99 25.77
C THR A 400 13.11 -10.62 24.56
N LEU A 401 13.89 -10.76 23.49
CA LEU A 401 13.68 -11.74 22.43
C LEU A 401 15.03 -12.44 22.22
N ILE A 402 15.10 -13.69 22.67
CA ILE A 402 15.91 -14.75 22.07
C ILE A 402 14.93 -15.57 21.23
#